data_AF-A0ABD3WBM2-F1
#
_entry.id   AF-A0ABD3WBM2-F1
#
_cell.length_a   1.000
_cell.length_b   1.000
_cell.length_c   1.000
_cell.angle_alpha   90.00
_cell.angle_beta   90.00
_cell.angle_gamma   90.00
#
_symmetry.space_group_name_H-M   'P 1'
#
loop_
_entity.id
_entity.type
_entity.pdbx_description
1 polymer ?
#
loop_
_entity_poly.entity_id
_entity_poly.type
_entity_poly.pdbx_seq_one_letter_code
_entity_poly.pdbx_strand_id
1 'polypeptide(L)'
;MSDYPTVSACIETVPTTTDGAPNVDYISTHDIAAGMWLVSVDGDYALQQAYVYDFYSSTIYMDSNFSIGLSRNNKWTPIHRGLSKDYVKLAVDWINHNIYWTDPHYKWIAVQSLVGNDTSMFRVLIDDNLEAPNALALDPLEA
;
A
#
# COMPACT_ATOMS: atom_id res chain seq x y z
N MET A 1 12.28 -20.09 -11.50
CA MET A 1 11.38 -19.74 -10.38
C MET A 1 11.73 -18.30 -10.03
N SER A 2 10.78 -17.37 -10.01
CA SER A 2 11.10 -15.97 -9.66
C SER A 2 11.20 -15.89 -8.14
N ASP A 3 12.41 -15.67 -7.62
CA ASP A 3 12.65 -15.53 -6.19
C ASP A 3 12.12 -14.15 -5.75
N TYR A 4 11.08 -14.16 -4.92
CA TYR A 4 10.54 -12.97 -4.26
C TYR A 4 11.04 -12.95 -2.81
N PRO A 5 11.28 -11.78 -2.20
CA PRO A 5 11.67 -11.67 -0.80
C PRO A 5 10.64 -12.30 0.15
N THR A 6 11.10 -12.64 1.36
CA THR A 6 10.21 -13.19 2.39
C THR A 6 9.21 -12.11 2.82
N VAL A 7 7.92 -12.45 2.74
CA VAL A 7 6.81 -11.57 3.10
C VAL A 7 6.19 -12.05 4.41
N SER A 8 6.16 -11.21 5.44
CA SER A 8 5.49 -11.53 6.71
C SER A 8 4.29 -10.61 6.91
N ALA A 9 3.13 -11.21 7.19
CA ALA A 9 1.93 -10.51 7.59
C ALA A 9 1.59 -10.81 9.05
N CYS A 10 1.32 -9.78 9.85
CA CYS A 10 0.75 -9.96 11.19
C CYS A 10 -0.77 -9.81 11.16
N ILE A 11 -1.40 -10.24 12.26
CA ILE A 11 -2.84 -10.10 12.53
C ILE A 11 -2.96 -9.34 13.84
N GLU A 12 -3.46 -8.10 13.81
CA GLU A 12 -3.91 -7.35 14.97
C GLU A 12 -5.41 -7.06 14.85
N THR A 13 -6.16 -7.36 15.90
CA THR A 13 -7.59 -7.08 15.98
C THR A 13 -7.81 -5.60 16.28
N VAL A 14 -8.20 -4.80 15.28
CA VAL A 14 -8.60 -3.40 15.49
C VAL A 14 -10.13 -3.33 15.61
N PRO A 15 -10.70 -2.68 16.64
CA PRO A 15 -12.16 -2.54 16.76
C PRO A 15 -12.71 -1.63 15.64
N THR A 16 -13.77 -2.08 14.97
CA THR A 16 -14.44 -1.39 13.87
C THR A 16 -15.54 -0.43 14.39
N THR A 17 -15.66 0.77 13.81
CA THR A 17 -16.86 1.62 13.96
C THR A 17 -17.91 1.26 12.90
N THR A 18 -19.16 1.68 13.13
CA THR A 18 -20.35 1.36 12.31
C THR A 18 -20.31 1.83 10.85
N ASP A 19 -19.27 2.57 10.45
CA ASP A 19 -18.99 3.02 9.08
C ASP A 19 -17.77 2.31 8.44
N GLY A 20 -17.13 1.36 9.13
CA GLY A 20 -15.97 0.62 8.62
C GLY A 20 -14.64 1.40 8.66
N ALA A 21 -14.61 2.58 9.25
CA ALA A 21 -13.39 3.35 9.46
C ALA A 21 -12.62 2.88 10.71
N PRO A 22 -11.27 2.98 10.75
CA PRO A 22 -10.52 2.70 11.96
C PRO A 22 -10.56 3.94 12.86
N ASN A 23 -10.78 3.71 14.16
CA ASN A 23 -10.82 4.76 15.16
C ASN A 23 -9.39 5.24 15.46
N VAL A 24 -8.88 6.18 14.66
CA VAL A 24 -7.56 6.79 14.78
C VAL A 24 -7.76 8.30 14.87
N ASP A 25 -7.17 8.94 15.89
CA ASP A 25 -7.14 10.40 15.98
C ASP A 25 -6.42 10.97 14.75
N TYR A 26 -7.19 11.55 13.81
CA TYR A 26 -6.68 12.13 12.58
C TYR A 26 -5.84 13.36 12.91
N ILE A 27 -4.53 13.28 12.73
CA ILE A 27 -3.72 14.48 12.50
C ILE A 27 -4.19 15.04 11.16
N SER A 28 -5.02 16.09 11.20
CA SER A 28 -5.46 16.82 10.03
C SER A 28 -4.25 17.46 9.34
N THR A 29 -3.64 16.73 8.40
CA THR A 29 -2.65 17.29 7.50
C THR A 29 -3.39 18.03 6.40
N HIS A 30 -3.29 19.37 6.39
CA HIS A 30 -3.89 20.27 5.40
C HIS A 30 -3.39 20.06 3.94
N ASP A 31 -2.63 19.00 3.66
CA ASP A 31 -1.81 18.81 2.46
C ASP A 31 -2.06 17.48 1.69
N ILE A 32 -3.09 16.70 2.04
CA ILE A 32 -3.63 15.63 1.18
C ILE A 32 -4.81 16.21 0.37
N ALA A 33 -4.93 15.87 -0.92
CA ALA A 33 -5.99 16.43 -1.76
C ALA A 33 -7.36 16.29 -1.06
N ALA A 34 -8.12 17.37 -0.98
CA ALA A 34 -9.37 17.40 -0.21
C ALA A 34 -10.26 16.19 -0.57
N GLY A 35 -10.56 15.35 0.43
CA GLY A 35 -11.36 14.14 0.26
C GLY A 35 -10.58 12.82 0.15
N MET A 36 -9.24 12.82 0.28
CA MET A 36 -8.46 11.60 0.43
C MET A 36 -8.46 11.09 1.89
N TRP A 37 -8.55 9.79 2.06
CA TRP A 37 -8.34 9.08 3.32
C TRP A 37 -7.21 8.08 3.11
N LEU A 38 -6.00 8.50 3.47
CA LEU A 38 -4.82 7.64 3.38
C LEU A 38 -4.82 6.63 4.53
N VAL A 39 -4.73 5.35 4.20
CA VAL A 39 -4.79 4.24 5.18
C VAL A 39 -3.41 3.60 5.40
N SER A 40 -2.55 3.63 4.40
CA SER A 40 -1.18 3.11 4.46
C SER A 40 -0.27 3.85 3.50
N VAL A 41 1.02 3.87 3.84
CA VAL A 41 2.09 4.51 3.09
C VAL A 41 3.37 3.67 3.19
N ASP A 42 4.12 3.58 2.11
CA ASP A 42 5.50 3.10 2.09
C ASP A 42 6.28 3.75 0.93
N GLY A 43 7.58 3.52 0.79
CA GLY A 43 8.38 4.24 -0.20
C GLY A 43 9.61 3.51 -0.74
N ASP A 44 10.04 3.99 -1.91
CA ASP A 44 11.33 3.67 -2.49
C ASP A 44 12.27 4.87 -2.30
N TYR A 45 13.20 4.74 -1.35
CA TYR A 45 14.11 5.84 -1.02
C TYR A 45 15.17 6.09 -2.11
N ALA A 46 15.52 5.07 -2.91
CA ALA A 46 16.50 5.18 -3.97
C ALA A 46 15.94 6.02 -5.12
N LEU A 47 14.64 5.90 -5.39
CA LEU A 47 13.93 6.65 -6.42
C LEU A 47 13.21 7.91 -5.89
N GLN A 48 13.23 8.15 -4.58
CA GLN A 48 12.46 9.22 -3.93
C GLN A 48 10.95 9.15 -4.23
N GLN A 49 10.40 7.94 -4.19
CA GLN A 49 8.99 7.69 -4.48
C GLN A 49 8.25 7.27 -3.22
N ALA A 50 7.02 7.75 -3.06
CA ALA A 50 6.11 7.31 -1.99
C ALA A 50 4.85 6.71 -2.61
N TYR A 51 4.34 5.66 -1.98
CA TYR A 51 3.13 4.96 -2.38
C TYR A 51 2.13 5.03 -1.26
N VAL A 52 0.90 5.43 -1.56
CA VAL A 52 -0.16 5.59 -0.58
C VAL A 52 -1.43 4.90 -1.05
N TYR A 53 -2.15 4.27 -0.14
CA TYR A 53 -3.48 3.73 -0.43
C TYR A 53 -4.55 4.70 0.06
N ASP A 54 -5.45 5.11 -0.84
CA ASP A 54 -6.62 5.93 -0.54
C ASP A 54 -7.89 5.06 -0.46
N PHE A 55 -8.55 5.11 0.69
CA PHE A 55 -9.74 4.31 1.00
C PHE A 55 -10.94 4.64 0.10
N TYR A 56 -11.21 5.92 -0.14
CA TYR A 56 -12.45 6.31 -0.84
C TYR A 56 -12.41 5.96 -2.32
N SER A 57 -11.27 6.19 -2.97
CA SER A 57 -11.06 5.83 -4.37
C SER A 57 -10.62 4.38 -4.58
N SER A 58 -10.35 3.61 -3.52
CA SER A 58 -9.90 2.22 -3.61
C SER A 58 -8.67 2.06 -4.52
N THR A 59 -7.71 2.99 -4.37
CA THR A 59 -6.61 3.18 -5.32
C THR A 59 -5.29 3.36 -4.58
N ILE A 60 -4.23 2.72 -5.09
CA ILE A 60 -2.85 3.01 -4.71
C ILE A 60 -2.34 4.12 -5.62
N TYR A 61 -1.86 5.22 -5.02
CA TYR A 61 -1.22 6.34 -5.68
C TYR A 61 0.28 6.35 -5.43
N MET A 62 1.02 6.84 -6.40
CA MET A 62 2.45 7.11 -6.32
C MET A 62 2.70 8.62 -6.38
N ASP A 63 3.56 9.10 -5.51
CA ASP A 63 4.25 10.38 -5.65
C ASP A 63 5.67 10.12 -6.18
N SER A 64 5.97 10.62 -7.39
CA SER A 64 7.24 10.36 -8.07
C SER A 64 8.41 11.20 -7.56
N ASN A 65 8.16 12.22 -6.74
CA ASN A 65 9.18 13.11 -6.21
C ASN A 65 8.83 13.49 -4.78
N PHE A 66 8.72 12.47 -3.94
CA PHE A 66 8.35 12.64 -2.56
C PHE A 66 9.40 13.48 -1.84
N SER A 67 8.96 14.61 -1.30
CA SER A 67 9.80 15.49 -0.49
C SER A 67 9.03 15.92 0.75
N ILE A 68 9.64 15.74 1.91
CA ILE A 68 9.08 16.14 3.20
C ILE A 68 8.96 17.68 3.30
N GLY A 69 9.78 18.40 2.50
CA GLY A 69 9.74 19.86 2.42
C GLY A 69 8.61 20.37 1.52
N LEU A 70 7.36 20.28 1.97
CA LEU A 70 6.15 20.98 1.46
C LEU A 70 6.16 21.35 -0.05
N SER A 71 6.60 20.44 -0.93
CA SER A 71 6.56 20.66 -2.37
C SER A 71 5.10 20.59 -2.80
N ARG A 72 4.54 21.74 -3.18
CA ARG A 72 3.10 21.90 -3.45
C ARG A 72 2.66 21.36 -4.82
N ASN A 73 3.56 20.75 -5.59
CA ASN A 73 3.30 20.29 -6.97
C ASN A 73 3.37 18.77 -7.12
N ASN A 74 3.25 18.02 -6.03
CA ASN A 74 3.35 16.57 -6.09
C ASN A 74 2.17 16.01 -6.88
N LYS A 75 2.49 15.26 -7.94
CA LYS A 75 1.52 14.64 -8.83
C LYS A 75 1.26 13.22 -8.35
N TRP A 76 0.12 13.03 -7.68
CA TRP A 76 -0.37 11.72 -7.31
C TRP A 76 -0.80 10.94 -8.57
N THR A 77 -0.02 9.93 -8.92
CA THR A 77 -0.27 9.09 -10.09
C THR A 77 -0.89 7.76 -9.63
N PRO A 78 -2.11 7.42 -10.05
CA PRO A 78 -2.74 6.16 -9.67
C PRO A 78 -2.00 5.01 -10.36
N ILE A 79 -1.49 4.05 -9.57
CA ILE A 79 -0.74 2.90 -10.08
C ILE A 79 -1.54 1.60 -10.03
N HIS A 80 -2.53 1.48 -9.13
CA HIS A 80 -3.41 0.32 -9.03
C HIS A 80 -4.79 0.74 -8.54
N ARG A 81 -5.87 0.18 -9.10
CA ARG A 81 -7.27 0.49 -8.71
C ARG A 81 -8.06 -0.79 -8.45
N GLY A 82 -9.10 -0.68 -7.63
CA GLY A 82 -10.04 -1.78 -7.39
C GLY A 82 -9.65 -2.67 -6.21
N LEU A 83 -8.89 -2.13 -5.25
CA LEU A 83 -8.72 -2.78 -3.96
C LEU A 83 -10.02 -2.71 -3.15
N SER A 84 -10.17 -3.55 -2.13
CA SER A 84 -11.32 -3.43 -1.24
C SER A 84 -11.28 -2.11 -0.47
N LYS A 85 -12.45 -1.67 0.03
CA LYS A 85 -12.56 -0.53 0.96
C LYS A 85 -12.39 -1.03 2.39
N ASP A 86 -11.18 -1.46 2.69
CA ASP A 86 -10.78 -2.01 3.99
C ASP A 86 -9.35 -1.54 4.34
N TYR A 87 -8.76 -2.05 5.42
CA TYR A 87 -7.45 -1.66 5.95
C TYR A 87 -6.26 -2.22 5.16
N VAL A 88 -6.23 -1.98 3.85
CA VAL A 88 -5.12 -2.39 2.97
C VAL A 88 -3.81 -1.82 3.49
N LYS A 89 -2.80 -2.69 3.66
CA LYS A 89 -1.42 -2.29 3.99
C LYS A 89 -0.50 -2.52 2.81
N LEU A 90 0.43 -1.60 2.63
CA LEU A 90 1.44 -1.64 1.59
C LEU A 90 2.79 -2.03 2.19
N ALA A 91 3.62 -2.70 1.39
CA ALA A 91 5.04 -2.81 1.63
C ALA A 91 5.80 -2.73 0.29
N VAL A 92 6.92 -2.01 0.25
CA VAL A 92 7.70 -1.76 -0.96
C VAL A 92 9.04 -2.46 -0.87
N ASP A 93 9.32 -3.31 -1.86
CA ASP A 93 10.66 -3.83 -2.10
C ASP A 93 11.38 -2.82 -2.99
N TRP A 94 12.18 -1.95 -2.36
CA TRP A 94 12.95 -0.91 -3.04
C TRP A 94 14.16 -1.45 -3.83
N ILE A 95 14.50 -2.73 -3.68
CA ILE A 95 15.63 -3.36 -4.39
C ILE A 95 15.15 -3.91 -5.73
N ASN A 96 14.05 -4.66 -5.72
CA ASN A 96 13.47 -5.25 -6.93
C ASN A 96 12.35 -4.39 -7.54
N HIS A 97 12.03 -3.26 -6.91
CA HIS A 97 10.97 -2.33 -7.31
C HIS A 97 9.61 -3.04 -7.47
N ASN A 98 9.19 -3.73 -6.42
CA ASN A 98 7.87 -4.35 -6.33
C ASN A 98 7.07 -3.72 -5.19
N ILE A 99 5.76 -3.61 -5.38
CA ILE A 99 4.83 -3.25 -4.32
C ILE A 99 4.01 -4.47 -3.95
N TYR A 100 3.86 -4.68 -2.65
CA TYR A 100 3.06 -5.73 -2.06
C TYR A 100 1.93 -5.09 -1.26
N TRP A 101 0.79 -5.76 -1.21
CA TRP A 101 -0.29 -5.34 -0.33
C TRP A 101 -1.06 -6.49 0.25
N THR A 102 -1.62 -6.25 1.44
CA THR A 102 -2.65 -7.11 2.04
C THR A 102 -4.02 -6.54 1.72
N ASP A 103 -4.98 -7.42 1.46
CA ASP A 103 -6.39 -7.02 1.37
C ASP A 103 -7.22 -7.90 2.33
N PRO A 104 -7.72 -7.36 3.45
CA PRO A 104 -8.50 -8.13 4.41
C PRO A 104 -9.80 -8.70 3.84
N HIS A 105 -10.43 -8.00 2.90
CA HIS A 105 -11.69 -8.42 2.30
C HIS A 105 -11.48 -9.57 1.32
N TYR A 106 -10.47 -9.45 0.45
CA TYR A 106 -10.12 -10.52 -0.50
C TYR A 106 -9.28 -11.63 0.13
N LYS A 107 -8.79 -11.43 1.36
CA LYS A 107 -7.99 -12.40 2.13
C LYS A 107 -6.75 -12.87 1.38
N TRP A 108 -6.04 -11.92 0.79
CA TRP A 108 -4.86 -12.22 0.01
C TRP A 108 -3.70 -11.28 0.30
N ILE A 109 -2.51 -11.72 -0.12
CA ILE A 109 -1.34 -10.88 -0.30
C ILE A 109 -0.99 -10.91 -1.77
N ALA A 110 -0.90 -9.73 -2.38
CA ALA A 110 -0.63 -9.58 -3.79
C ALA A 110 0.64 -8.74 -4.01
N VAL A 111 1.24 -8.92 -5.19
CA VAL A 111 2.44 -8.22 -5.62
C VAL A 111 2.26 -7.66 -7.03
N GLN A 112 2.86 -6.52 -7.27
CA GLN A 112 2.93 -5.87 -8.56
C GLN A 112 4.31 -5.26 -8.81
N SER A 113 4.79 -5.36 -10.05
CA SER A 113 5.99 -4.65 -10.49
C SER A 113 5.73 -3.15 -10.59
N LEU A 114 6.63 -2.35 -10.01
CA LEU A 114 6.69 -0.90 -10.18
C LEU A 114 7.54 -0.50 -11.39
N VAL A 115 8.25 -1.46 -11.99
CA VAL A 115 9.04 -1.27 -13.22
C VAL A 115 8.16 -1.47 -14.44
N GLY A 116 8.31 -0.56 -15.41
CA GLY A 116 7.66 -0.63 -16.71
C GLY A 116 6.41 0.25 -16.81
N ASN A 117 5.74 0.15 -17.96
CA ASN A 117 4.57 0.99 -18.25
C ASN A 117 3.24 0.31 -17.92
N ASP A 118 3.25 -1.01 -17.69
CA ASP A 118 2.05 -1.78 -17.36
C ASP A 118 1.98 -2.01 -15.85
N THR A 119 1.33 -1.07 -15.17
CA THR A 119 1.00 -1.17 -13.74
C THR A 119 -0.39 -1.75 -13.53
N SER A 120 -0.99 -2.42 -14.52
CA SER A 120 -2.31 -3.05 -14.35
C SER A 120 -2.22 -4.50 -13.89
N MET A 121 -1.06 -5.14 -14.09
CA MET A 121 -0.85 -6.53 -13.76
C MET A 121 -0.36 -6.73 -12.33
N PHE A 122 -0.96 -7.69 -11.64
CA PHE A 122 -0.52 -8.15 -10.33
C PHE A 122 -0.60 -9.66 -10.24
N ARG A 123 0.07 -10.22 -9.23
CA ARG A 123 0.00 -11.63 -8.88
C ARG A 123 -0.43 -11.78 -7.43
N VAL A 124 -1.30 -12.74 -7.17
CA VAL A 124 -1.62 -13.20 -5.81
C VAL A 124 -0.55 -14.17 -5.35
N LEU A 125 0.09 -13.88 -4.21
CA LEU A 125 1.15 -14.71 -3.62
C LEU A 125 0.61 -15.68 -2.58
N ILE A 126 -0.33 -15.20 -1.75
CA ILE A 126 -0.94 -15.97 -0.67
C ILE A 126 -2.44 -15.65 -0.70
N ASP A 127 -3.29 -16.67 -0.73
CA ASP A 127 -4.75 -16.57 -0.68
C ASP A 127 -5.41 -17.66 0.18
N ASP A 128 -4.60 -18.47 0.87
CA ASP A 128 -5.04 -19.54 1.74
C ASP A 128 -4.78 -19.21 3.22
N ASN A 129 -5.69 -19.64 4.10
CA ASN A 129 -5.56 -19.50 5.56
C ASN A 129 -5.36 -18.06 6.10
N LEU A 130 -5.75 -17.04 5.32
CA LEU A 130 -5.78 -15.64 5.74
C LEU A 130 -7.18 -15.26 6.22
N GLU A 131 -7.32 -14.83 7.48
CA GLU A 131 -8.61 -14.34 8.00
C GLU A 131 -8.78 -12.83 7.82
N ALA A 132 -7.80 -12.06 8.28
CA ALA A 132 -7.75 -10.59 8.17
C ALA A 132 -6.28 -10.12 8.19
N PRO A 133 -5.52 -10.29 7.09
CA PRO A 133 -4.12 -9.87 7.02
C PRO A 133 -4.02 -8.35 7.14
N ASN A 134 -3.44 -7.85 8.24
CA ASN A 134 -3.61 -6.45 8.62
C ASN A 134 -2.30 -5.64 8.71
N ALA A 135 -1.14 -6.29 8.56
CA ALA A 135 0.13 -5.63 8.33
C ALA A 135 1.05 -6.48 7.47
N LEU A 136 2.09 -5.83 6.96
CA LEU A 136 3.01 -6.40 5.99
C LEU A 136 4.40 -5.81 6.22
N ALA A 137 5.41 -6.67 6.23
CA ALA A 137 6.81 -6.26 6.24
C ALA A 137 7.60 -7.14 5.26
N LEU A 138 8.65 -6.57 4.69
CA LEU A 138 9.54 -7.21 3.74
C LEU A 138 10.96 -7.22 4.30
N ASP A 139 11.66 -8.33 4.12
CA ASP A 139 13.12 -8.37 4.18
C ASP A 139 13.65 -8.58 2.76
N PRO A 140 13.97 -7.50 2.03
CA PRO A 140 14.44 -7.61 0.66
C PRO A 140 15.92 -8.00 0.53
N LEU A 141 16.68 -8.04 1.64
CA LEU A 141 18.10 -8.41 1.65
C LEU A 141 18.34 -9.88 1.99
N GLU A 142 17.41 -10.52 2.69
CA GLU A 142 17.38 -11.98 2.87
C GLU A 142 16.53 -12.65 1.78
N ALA A 143 17.21 -13.17 0.74
CA ALA A 143 16.62 -14.01 -0.31
C ALA A 143 17.11 -15.46 -0.20
#